data_AF-A0A533RK64-F1
#
_entry.id   AF-A0A533RK64-F1
#
_cell.length_a   1.000
_cell.length_b   1.000
_cell.length_c   1.000
_cell.angle_alpha   90.00
_cell.angle_beta   90.00
_cell.angle_gamma   90.00
#
_symmetry.space_group_name_H-M   'P 1'
#
loop_
_entity.id
_entity.type
_entity.pdbx_description
1 polymer ?
#
loop_
_entity_poly.entity_id
_entity_poly.type
_entity_poly.pdbx_seq_one_letter_code
_entity_poly.pdbx_strand_id
1 'polypeptide(L)' 'HGVGADHKEYLPAEKGDLGMELLRGAGCILDPAEMMNPGKLF' A
#
# COMPACT_ATOMS: atom_id res chain seq x y z
N HIS A 1 -5.10 13.52 -5.66
CA HIS A 1 -3.63 13.40 -5.61
C HIS A 1 -3.25 12.34 -4.58
N GLY A 2 -3.78 11.11 -4.69
CA GLY A 2 -3.48 10.04 -3.71
C GLY A 2 -2.04 9.55 -3.83
N VAL A 3 -1.77 8.33 -3.35
CA VAL A 3 -0.40 7.77 -3.43
C VAL A 3 0.00 7.51 -4.89
N GLY A 4 -0.68 6.58 -5.57
CA GLY A 4 -0.31 6.27 -6.96
C GLY A 4 1.13 5.76 -7.10
N ALA A 5 1.62 5.63 -8.33
CA ALA A 5 3.01 5.18 -8.53
C ALA A 5 4.03 6.31 -8.27
N ASP A 6 3.60 7.54 -8.46
CA ASP A 6 4.37 8.78 -8.33
C ASP A 6 4.69 9.14 -6.87
N HIS A 7 3.82 8.80 -5.91
CA HIS A 7 4.04 9.10 -4.49
C HIS A 7 4.34 7.86 -3.63
N LYS A 8 4.31 6.65 -4.21
CA LYS A 8 4.53 5.38 -3.48
C LYS A 8 5.83 5.36 -2.69
N GLU A 9 6.91 5.94 -3.23
CA GLU A 9 8.24 5.90 -2.63
C GLU A 9 8.32 6.68 -1.30
N TYR A 10 7.46 7.67 -1.10
CA TYR A 10 7.41 8.46 0.14
C TYR A 10 6.55 7.82 1.23
N LEU A 11 5.65 6.91 0.84
CA LEU A 11 4.65 6.34 1.74
C LEU A 11 5.26 5.64 2.98
N PRO A 12 6.36 4.86 2.88
CA PRO A 12 6.98 4.25 4.06
C PRO A 12 7.48 5.29 5.07
N ALA A 13 8.04 6.40 4.60
CA ALA A 13 8.50 7.47 5.48
C ALA A 13 7.33 8.19 6.17
N GLU A 14 6.19 8.33 5.50
CA GLU A 14 4.99 8.99 6.04
C GLU A 14 4.20 8.12 7.04
N LYS A 15 4.18 6.80 6.84
CA LYS A 15 3.34 5.87 7.63
C LYS A 15 4.13 5.05 8.64
N GLY A 16 5.44 4.96 8.46
CA GLY A 16 6.32 4.12 9.27
C GLY A 16 6.04 2.63 9.07
N ASP A 17 6.89 1.81 9.67
CA ASP A 17 6.88 0.35 9.45
C ASP A 17 5.56 -0.31 9.85
N LEU A 18 5.02 0.03 11.04
CA LEU A 18 3.76 -0.54 11.52
C LEU A 18 2.56 -0.13 10.65
N GLY A 19 2.54 1.11 10.16
CA GLY A 19 1.49 1.58 9.26
C GLY A 19 1.53 0.84 7.93
N MET A 20 2.73 0.62 7.38
CA MET A 20 2.91 -0.16 6.15
C MET A 20 2.52 -1.63 6.33
N GLU A 21 2.85 -2.23 7.47
CA GLU A 21 2.46 -3.61 7.79
C GLU A 21 0.94 -3.76 7.84
N LEU A 22 0.24 -2.82 8.50
CA LEU A 22 -1.21 -2.81 8.57
C LEU A 22 -1.85 -2.71 7.16
N LEU A 23 -1.33 -1.82 6.31
CA LEU A 23 -1.83 -1.66 4.94
C LEU A 23 -1.62 -2.92 4.09
N ARG A 24 -0.44 -3.56 4.18
CA ARG A 24 -0.17 -4.83 3.47
C ARG A 24 -1.09 -5.94 3.96
N GLY A 25 -1.23 -6.10 5.28
CA GLY A 25 -2.11 -7.11 5.86
C GLY A 25 -3.57 -6.94 5.44
N ALA A 26 -4.08 -5.70 5.47
CA ALA A 26 -5.42 -5.40 4.97
C ALA A 26 -5.57 -5.73 3.49
N GLY A 27 -4.59 -5.37 2.65
CA GLY A 27 -4.58 -5.71 1.22
C GLY A 27 -4.62 -7.22 0.97
N CYS A 28 -3.80 -8.01 1.66
CA CYS A 28 -3.79 -9.47 1.51
C CYS A 28 -5.11 -10.12 1.93
N ILE A 29 -5.77 -9.62 2.98
CA ILE A 29 -7.04 -10.18 3.46
C ILE A 29 -8.20 -9.79 2.54
N LEU A 30 -8.23 -8.53 2.09
CA LEU A 30 -9.36 -7.98 1.34
C LEU A 30 -9.26 -8.24 -0.17
N ASP A 31 -8.05 -8.46 -0.70
CA ASP A 31 -7.79 -8.70 -2.12
C ASP A 31 -6.74 -9.82 -2.35
N PRO A 32 -7.05 -11.07 -1.95
CA PRO A 32 -6.11 -12.18 -2.08
C PRO A 32 -5.77 -12.53 -3.53
N ALA A 33 -6.54 -12.03 -4.50
CA ALA A 33 -6.31 -12.22 -5.93
C ALA A 33 -5.61 -11.02 -6.60
N GLU A 34 -5.22 -10.00 -5.83
CA GLU A 34 -4.52 -8.79 -6.29
C GLU A 34 -5.19 -8.07 -7.48
N MET A 35 -6.52 -8.03 -7.49
CA MET A 35 -7.30 -7.41 -8.57
C MET A 35 -7.40 -5.89 -8.44
N MET A 36 -7.27 -5.36 -7.22
CA MET A 36 -7.47 -3.95 -6.90
C MET A 36 -6.19 -3.14 -7.09
N ASN A 37 -5.85 -2.88 -8.36
CA ASN A 37 -4.82 -1.91 -8.76
C ASN A 37 -3.43 -2.21 -8.15
N PRO A 38 -2.84 -3.38 -8.47
CA PRO A 38 -1.61 -3.86 -7.86
C PRO A 38 -0.43 -2.90 -8.09
N GLY A 39 0.46 -2.84 -7.10
CA GLY A 39 1.70 -2.08 -7.17
C GLY A 39 1.58 -0.59 -6.89
N LYS A 40 0.38 -0.03 -6.68
CA LYS A 40 0.20 1.43 -6.43
C LYS A 40 0.37 1.87 -4.98
N LEU A 41 0.29 0.96 -4.02
CA LEU A 41 0.42 1.30 -2.60
C LEU A 41 1.64 0.62 -1.97
N PHE A 42 1.91 -0.62 -2.36
CA PHE A 42 3.07 -1.42 -1.97
C PHE A 42 3.44 -2.38 -3.09
#